data_AF-A0A7H4N5H4-F1
#
_entry.id   AF-A0A7H4N5H4-F1
#
_cell.length_a   1.000
_cell.length_b   1.000
_cell.length_c   1.000
_cell.angle_alpha   90.00
_cell.angle_beta   90.00
_cell.angle_gamma   90.00
#
_symmetry.space_group_name_H-M   'P 1'
#
loop_
_entity.id
_entity.type
_entity.pdbx_description
1 polymer ?
#
loop_
_entity_poly.entity_id
_entity_poly.type
_entity_poly.pdbx_seq_one_letter_code
_entity_poly.pdbx_strand_id
1 'polypeptide(L)'
;MGASNLDAQQLSGALEVSRKSGLPAWQVLQPEYNLYHRSAFEGALCDLCISRDIGVVTYYSLASGFLTGKYRQQSDLAQSQRGGGIGKYLNPRGLRIVDTLVEVAEQKRR
;
A
#
# COMPACT_ATOMS: atom_id res chain seq x y z
N MET A 1 -12.52 -15.72 -5.27
CA MET A 1 -12.39 -15.25 -3.87
C MET A 1 -11.30 -14.19 -3.78
N GLY A 2 -11.26 -13.39 -2.72
CA GLY A 2 -10.22 -12.38 -2.49
C GLY A 2 -9.67 -12.45 -1.07
N ALA A 3 -8.42 -12.03 -0.88
CA ALA A 3 -7.74 -12.00 0.41
C ALA A 3 -7.12 -10.62 0.67
N SER A 4 -6.80 -10.33 1.93
CA SER A 4 -6.10 -9.12 2.34
C SER A 4 -5.01 -9.50 3.34
N ASN A 5 -3.91 -8.73 3.36
CA ASN A 5 -2.83 -8.85 4.35
C ASN A 5 -2.16 -10.24 4.40
N LEU A 6 -2.17 -10.97 3.29
CA LEU A 6 -1.39 -12.21 3.16
C LEU A 6 0.01 -11.91 2.62
N ASP A 7 1.00 -12.61 3.14
CA ASP A 7 2.33 -12.68 2.53
C ASP A 7 2.37 -13.70 1.37
N ALA A 8 3.53 -13.78 0.69
CA ALA A 8 3.72 -14.68 -0.46
C ALA A 8 3.56 -16.16 -0.09
N GLN A 9 3.99 -16.56 1.11
CA GLN A 9 3.90 -17.94 1.57
C GLN A 9 2.44 -18.32 1.85
N GLN A 10 1.70 -17.43 2.53
CA GLN A 10 0.29 -17.61 2.85
C GLN A 10 -0.57 -17.66 1.60
N LEU A 11 -0.37 -16.72 0.66
CA LEU A 11 -1.11 -16.70 -0.60
C LEU A 11 -0.80 -17.95 -1.44
N SER A 12 0.47 -18.35 -1.55
CA SER A 12 0.88 -19.57 -2.25
C SER A 12 0.23 -20.82 -1.66
N GLY A 13 0.21 -20.95 -0.33
CA GLY A 13 -0.48 -22.04 0.36
C GLY A 13 -1.99 -22.05 0.10
N ALA A 14 -2.64 -20.87 0.12
CA ALA A 14 -4.07 -20.76 -0.14
C ALA A 14 -4.44 -21.16 -1.58
N LEU A 15 -3.61 -20.78 -2.56
CA LEU A 15 -3.73 -21.20 -3.97
C LEU A 15 -3.54 -22.72 -4.12
N GLU A 16 -2.58 -23.30 -3.41
CA GLU A 16 -2.31 -24.73 -3.41
C GLU A 16 -3.49 -25.55 -2.92
N VAL A 17 -4.03 -25.17 -1.75
CA VAL A 17 -5.18 -25.86 -1.14
C VAL A 17 -6.41 -25.73 -2.03
N SER A 18 -6.67 -24.53 -2.56
CA SER A 18 -7.80 -24.29 -3.47
C SER A 18 -7.74 -25.24 -4.67
N ARG A 19 -6.56 -25.34 -5.30
CA ARG A 19 -6.35 -26.21 -6.46
C ARG A 19 -6.49 -27.70 -6.13
N LYS A 20 -5.88 -28.18 -5.05
CA LYS A 20 -5.92 -29.60 -4.65
C LYS A 20 -7.32 -30.06 -4.25
N SER A 21 -8.10 -29.18 -3.64
CA SER A 21 -9.42 -29.50 -3.11
C SER A 21 -10.57 -29.16 -4.07
N GLY A 22 -10.27 -28.69 -5.29
CA GLY A 22 -11.30 -28.29 -6.26
C GLY A 22 -12.15 -27.10 -5.79
N LEU A 23 -11.62 -26.23 -4.93
CA LEU A 23 -12.32 -25.06 -4.41
C LEU A 23 -12.21 -23.89 -5.40
N PRO A 24 -13.07 -22.86 -5.27
CA PRO A 24 -12.96 -21.65 -6.06
C PRO A 24 -11.56 -21.01 -5.98
N ALA A 25 -11.08 -20.47 -7.11
CA ALA A 25 -9.78 -19.82 -7.19
C ALA A 25 -9.74 -18.47 -6.43
N TRP A 26 -8.56 -18.15 -5.91
CA TRP A 26 -8.22 -16.80 -5.44
C TRP A 26 -7.89 -15.93 -6.64
N GLN A 27 -8.55 -14.79 -6.74
CA GLN A 27 -8.44 -13.89 -7.90
C GLN A 27 -7.99 -12.48 -7.53
N VAL A 28 -8.09 -12.10 -6.25
CA VAL A 28 -7.77 -10.74 -5.80
C VAL A 28 -6.98 -10.77 -4.49
N LEU A 29 -5.93 -9.96 -4.42
CA LEU A 29 -5.24 -9.59 -3.19
C LEU A 29 -5.45 -8.10 -2.89
N GLN A 30 -5.71 -7.77 -1.63
CA GLN A 30 -5.86 -6.40 -1.14
C GLN A 30 -4.76 -6.03 -0.13
N PRO A 31 -3.56 -5.60 -0.57
CA PRO A 31 -2.45 -5.24 0.30
C PRO A 31 -2.44 -3.74 0.65
N GLU A 32 -1.73 -3.37 1.74
CA GLU A 32 -1.27 -1.99 1.92
C GLU A 32 -0.18 -1.71 0.88
N TYR A 33 -0.38 -0.71 0.05
CA TYR A 33 0.66 -0.28 -0.88
C TYR A 33 0.55 1.20 -1.20
N ASN A 34 1.63 1.93 -0.96
CA ASN A 34 1.76 3.36 -1.24
C ASN A 34 3.26 3.73 -1.30
N LEU A 35 3.56 4.98 -1.68
CA LEU A 35 4.96 5.42 -1.82
C LEU A 35 5.78 5.37 -0.52
N TYR A 36 5.12 5.34 0.63
CA TYR A 36 5.77 5.16 1.93
C TYR A 36 5.94 3.68 2.29
N HIS A 37 4.94 2.83 2.02
CA HIS A 37 4.89 1.41 2.38
C HIS A 37 4.87 0.53 1.13
N ARG A 38 6.05 0.01 0.74
CA ARG A 38 6.25 -0.75 -0.50
C ARG A 38 6.69 -2.19 -0.25
N SER A 39 7.56 -2.39 0.73
CA SER A 39 8.30 -3.64 0.95
C SER A 39 7.45 -4.86 1.30
N ALA A 40 6.25 -4.66 1.87
CA ALA A 40 5.36 -5.78 2.19
C ALA A 40 4.72 -6.39 0.93
N PHE A 41 4.58 -5.61 -0.14
CA PHE A 41 3.96 -6.05 -1.40
C PHE A 41 4.99 -6.32 -2.49
N GLU A 42 6.01 -5.46 -2.65
CA GLU A 42 7.05 -5.65 -3.67
C GLU A 42 7.89 -6.91 -3.47
N GLY A 43 8.45 -7.43 -4.55
CA GLY A 43 9.18 -8.69 -4.56
C GLY A 43 8.25 -9.89 -4.64
N ALA A 44 8.50 -10.91 -3.81
CA ALA A 44 7.88 -12.23 -3.96
C ALA A 44 6.34 -12.24 -3.99
N LEU A 45 5.68 -11.35 -3.23
CA LEU A 45 4.21 -11.28 -3.22
C LEU A 45 3.66 -10.68 -4.52
N CYS A 46 4.27 -9.60 -5.02
CA CYS A 46 3.96 -9.01 -6.32
C CYS A 46 4.22 -10.00 -7.47
N ASP A 47 5.39 -10.65 -7.48
CA ASP A 47 5.77 -11.63 -8.49
C ASP A 47 4.80 -12.84 -8.51
N LEU A 48 4.36 -13.27 -7.33
CA LEU A 48 3.34 -14.30 -7.21
C LEU A 48 2.00 -13.84 -7.80
N CYS A 49 1.57 -12.61 -7.52
CA CYS A 49 0.33 -12.09 -8.08
C CYS A 49 0.38 -12.01 -9.61
N ILE A 50 1.49 -11.52 -10.17
CA ILE A 50 1.70 -11.46 -11.63
C ILE A 50 1.70 -12.86 -12.25
N SER A 51 2.47 -13.80 -11.69
CA SER A 51 2.61 -15.15 -12.25
C SER A 51 1.33 -15.99 -12.17
N ARG A 52 0.37 -15.60 -11.32
CA ARG A 52 -0.89 -16.32 -11.09
C ARG A 52 -2.13 -15.55 -11.55
N ASP A 53 -1.95 -14.43 -12.25
CA ASP A 53 -3.03 -13.56 -12.73
C ASP A 53 -3.99 -13.13 -11.60
N ILE A 54 -3.42 -12.72 -10.46
CA ILE A 54 -4.17 -12.24 -9.30
C ILE A 54 -4.22 -10.72 -9.37
N GLY A 55 -5.45 -10.19 -9.44
CA GLY A 55 -5.68 -8.75 -9.38
C GLY A 55 -5.27 -8.16 -8.03
N VAL A 56 -4.68 -6.97 -8.04
CA VAL A 56 -4.26 -6.28 -6.82
C VAL A 56 -5.07 -5.01 -6.62
N VAL A 57 -5.77 -4.93 -5.49
CA VAL A 57 -6.57 -3.76 -5.10
C VAL A 57 -5.94 -3.15 -3.85
N THR A 58 -5.23 -2.04 -3.97
CA THR A 58 -4.46 -1.51 -2.82
C THR A 58 -5.35 -0.73 -1.85
N TYR A 59 -5.07 -0.82 -0.55
CA TYR A 59 -5.60 0.13 0.44
C TYR A 59 -4.51 1.11 0.92
N TYR A 60 -4.94 2.18 1.61
CA TYR A 60 -4.03 3.20 2.15
C TYR A 60 -3.13 3.87 1.10
N SER A 61 -3.62 4.03 -0.14
CA SER A 61 -2.83 4.59 -1.26
C SER A 61 -2.25 5.98 -0.98
N LEU A 62 -2.87 6.76 -0.07
CA LEU A 62 -2.37 8.07 0.38
C LEU A 62 -1.81 8.08 1.81
N ALA A 63 -1.56 6.91 2.42
CA ALA A 63 -1.08 6.77 3.81
C ALA A 63 -1.91 7.60 4.81
N SER A 64 -3.22 7.36 4.87
CA SER A 64 -4.19 8.15 5.67
C SER A 64 -4.26 9.65 5.29
N GLY A 65 -3.76 10.03 4.12
CA GLY A 65 -3.70 11.39 3.62
C GLY A 65 -2.34 12.07 3.81
N PHE A 66 -1.36 11.42 4.43
CA PHE A 66 -0.01 11.96 4.56
C PHE A 66 0.61 12.33 3.20
N LEU A 67 0.46 11.46 2.20
CA LEU A 67 1.03 11.64 0.86
C LEU A 67 0.33 12.74 0.03
N THR A 68 -0.66 13.44 0.59
CA THR A 68 -1.22 14.65 -0.04
C THR A 68 -0.31 15.87 0.14
N GLY A 69 0.66 15.81 1.04
CA GLY A 69 1.61 16.88 1.32
C GLY A 69 1.13 18.00 2.23
N LYS A 70 -0.10 17.92 2.74
CA LYS A 70 -0.67 18.93 3.66
C LYS A 70 -0.16 18.84 5.10
N TYR A 71 0.48 17.73 5.49
CA TYR A 71 1.03 17.52 6.83
C TYR A 71 2.56 17.57 6.78
N ARG A 72 3.14 18.65 7.31
CA ARG A 72 4.59 18.91 7.32
C ARG A 72 5.15 19.02 8.73
N GLN A 73 4.32 19.35 9.70
CA GLN A 73 4.68 19.51 11.11
C GLN A 73 3.58 19.00 12.04
N GLN A 74 3.90 18.81 13.31
CA GLN A 74 3.00 18.21 14.30
C GLN A 74 1.66 18.95 14.44
N SER A 75 1.66 20.29 14.32
CA SER A 75 0.44 21.10 14.40
C SER A 75 -0.54 20.81 13.25
N ASP A 76 -0.06 20.34 12.10
CA ASP A 76 -0.90 20.06 10.94
C ASP A 76 -1.80 18.83 11.19
N LEU A 77 -1.45 17.97 12.15
CA LEU A 77 -2.29 16.82 12.50
C LEU A 77 -3.69 17.25 12.98
N ALA A 78 -3.83 18.47 13.51
CA ALA A 78 -5.14 19.01 13.90
C ALA A 78 -6.06 19.35 12.72
N GLN A 79 -5.54 19.39 11.48
CA GLN A 79 -6.33 19.68 10.27
C GLN A 79 -7.34 18.57 9.92
N SER A 80 -7.28 17.41 10.59
CA SER A 80 -8.15 16.27 10.31
C SER A 80 -8.39 15.43 11.56
N GLN A 81 -9.62 14.92 11.71
CA GLN A 81 -9.96 13.92 12.74
C GLN A 81 -9.11 12.64 12.61
N ARG A 82 -8.53 12.38 11.43
CA ARG A 82 -7.61 11.25 11.18
C ARG A 82 -6.14 11.56 11.53
N GLY A 83 -5.85 12.75 12.06
CA GLY A 83 -4.50 13.22 12.36
C GLY A 83 -3.70 12.31 13.29
N GLY A 84 -4.35 11.67 14.27
CA GLY A 84 -3.69 10.77 15.22
C GLY A 84 -2.93 9.61 14.55
N GLY A 85 -3.45 9.08 13.44
CA GLY A 85 -2.81 7.98 12.71
C GLY A 85 -1.71 8.43 11.73
N ILE A 86 -1.57 9.74 11.50
CA ILE A 86 -0.64 10.33 10.51
C ILE A 86 0.71 10.66 11.13
N GLY A 87 0.75 10.98 12.43
CA GLY A 87 1.98 11.38 13.13
C GLY A 87 3.15 10.39 12.95
N LYS A 88 2.86 9.08 12.80
CA LYS A 88 3.88 8.06 12.52
C LYS A 88 4.68 8.28 11.23
N TYR A 89 4.14 9.05 10.28
CA TYR A 89 4.81 9.40 9.02
C TYR A 89 5.59 10.73 9.10
N LEU A 90 5.38 11.55 10.13
CA LEU A 90 6.11 12.81 10.36
C LEU A 90 7.52 12.52 10.93
N ASN A 91 8.37 11.98 10.06
CA ASN A 91 9.76 11.68 10.35
C ASN A 91 10.62 12.04 9.13
N PRO A 92 11.97 12.05 9.24
CA PRO A 92 12.84 12.45 8.13
C PRO A 92 12.62 11.65 6.84
N ARG A 93 12.28 10.35 6.93
CA ARG A 93 11.98 9.55 5.74
C ARG A 93 10.67 10.01 5.08
N GLY A 94 9.62 10.18 5.86
CA GLY A 94 8.32 10.61 5.35
C GLY A 94 8.38 12.00 4.72
N LEU A 95 9.03 12.95 5.37
CA LEU A 95 9.16 14.31 4.85
C LEU A 95 9.91 14.34 3.50
N ARG A 96 11.03 13.61 3.38
CA ARG A 96 11.74 13.48 2.09
C ARG A 96 10.86 12.93 0.97
N ILE A 97 10.03 11.91 1.26
CA ILE A 97 9.11 11.34 0.26
C ILE A 97 8.11 12.40 -0.20
N VAL A 98 7.54 13.16 0.72
CA VAL A 98 6.55 14.18 0.40
C VAL A 98 7.19 15.37 -0.32
N ASP A 99 8.42 15.76 0.02
CA ASP A 99 9.16 16.82 -0.68
C ASP A 99 9.34 16.48 -2.15
N THR A 100 9.85 15.28 -2.45
CA THR A 100 10.00 14.81 -3.85
C THR A 100 8.65 14.69 -4.55
N LEU A 101 7.59 14.24 -3.86
CA LEU A 101 6.25 14.15 -4.46
C LEU A 101 5.71 15.50 -4.89
N VAL A 102 5.85 16.52 -4.04
CA VAL A 102 5.39 17.88 -4.34
C VAL A 102 6.18 18.47 -5.50
N GLU A 103 7.51 18.30 -5.50
CA GLU A 103 8.38 18.75 -6.59
C GLU A 103 7.96 18.14 -7.94
N VAL A 104 7.76 16.82 -8.01
CA VAL A 104 7.32 16.13 -9.23
C VAL A 104 5.91 16.58 -9.64
N ALA A 105 5.00 16.76 -8.69
CA ALA A 105 3.63 17.20 -8.99
C ALA A 105 3.60 18.62 -9.58
N GLU A 106 4.45 19.53 -9.10
CA GLU A 106 4.59 20.88 -9.64
C GLU A 106 5.15 20.87 -11.07
N GLN A 107 6.11 19.99 -11.37
CA GLN A 107 6.64 19.83 -12.73
C GLN A 107 5.57 19.34 -13.73
N LYS A 108 4.57 18.58 -13.27
CA LYS A 108 3.52 17.98 -14.10
C LYS A 108 2.23 18.81 -14.20
N ARG A 109 2.14 19.97 -13.54
CA ARG A 109 0.99 20.89 -13.61
C ARG A 109 0.93 21.74 -14.89
N ARG A 110 1.79 21.48 -15.87
CA ARG A 110 1.89 22.23 -17.12
C ARG A 110 0.97 21.67 -18.19
#